data_AF-A0AAT9SXV4-F1
#
_entry.id   AF-A0AAT9SXV4-F1
#
_cell.length_a   1.000
_cell.length_b   1.000
_cell.length_c   1.000
_cell.angle_alpha   90.00
_cell.angle_beta   90.00
_cell.angle_gamma   90.00
#
_symmetry.space_group_name_H-M   'P 1'
#
loop_
_entity.id
_entity.type
_entity.pdbx_description
1 polymer ?
#
loop_
_entity_poly.entity_id
_entity_poly.type
_entity_poly.pdbx_seq_one_letter_code
_entity_poly.pdbx_strand_id
1 'polypeptide(L)'
;MANDVDSKSKAAKEEGGVFETIKVVVQALLIALVIRTLLFQPFNIPSGSLIPTLLIGDYLFVSKYTYGYSKHSIPFSPPLFSGRVWAAEPKRGDIAVFKLPTDNSTDYIKRVIGLPGDRIQMIDGILHINNQPVKRERIADYVTSDNWGRSVPVIRYRETLPNGVSHEIIEREGDTGTFDNTQVFQVPPGHFFMMGDNRDNSLDSRDRSVGFVPFENFVGRAEIIFFSIEDGASAWKIWEWPYTVRWNRLFSTIK
;
A
#
# COMPACT_ATOMS: atom_id res chain seq x y z
N MET A 1 -70.69 -46.50 -21.89
CA MET A 1 -70.43 -45.05 -22.05
C MET A 1 -69.99 -44.54 -20.70
N ALA A 2 -68.68 -44.52 -20.43
CA ALA A 2 -67.71 -43.48 -20.78
C ALA A 2 -67.62 -42.43 -19.65
N ASN A 3 -66.48 -42.39 -18.95
CA ASN A 3 -65.51 -41.27 -19.05
C ASN A 3 -64.41 -41.40 -17.98
N ASP A 4 -63.18 -41.59 -18.45
CA ASP A 4 -61.95 -41.14 -17.80
C ASP A 4 -61.92 -39.61 -17.78
N VAL A 5 -61.59 -39.00 -16.64
CA VAL A 5 -60.93 -37.69 -16.62
C VAL A 5 -59.84 -37.71 -15.55
N ASP A 6 -58.62 -37.75 -16.08
CA ASP A 6 -57.30 -37.55 -15.49
C ASP A 6 -57.24 -36.22 -14.70
N SER A 7 -56.73 -36.26 -13.46
CA SER A 7 -56.38 -35.06 -12.68
C SER A 7 -54.90 -35.05 -12.28
N LYS A 8 -54.04 -34.77 -13.26
CA LYS A 8 -52.70 -34.23 -12.99
C LYS A 8 -52.79 -32.72 -12.77
N SER A 9 -52.67 -32.25 -11.54
CA SER A 9 -52.39 -30.84 -11.24
C SER A 9 -51.03 -30.67 -10.55
N LYS A 10 -50.08 -30.17 -11.36
CA LYS A 10 -48.82 -29.47 -11.06
C LYS A 10 -48.38 -29.38 -9.59
N ALA A 11 -47.29 -30.09 -9.27
CA ALA A 11 -46.32 -29.61 -8.30
C ALA A 11 -45.54 -28.43 -8.91
N ALA A 12 -45.62 -27.25 -8.29
CA ALA A 12 -44.82 -26.09 -8.67
C ALA A 12 -43.36 -26.32 -8.29
N LYS A 13 -42.45 -26.17 -9.26
CA LYS A 13 -41.01 -26.20 -9.07
C LYS A 13 -40.55 -24.91 -8.37
N GLU A 14 -40.21 -25.01 -7.10
CA GLU A 14 -39.46 -24.00 -6.31
C GLU A 14 -37.93 -24.14 -6.46
N GLU A 15 -37.42 -24.61 -7.61
CA GLU A 15 -35.98 -24.87 -7.79
C GLU A 15 -35.17 -23.61 -8.21
N GLY A 16 -35.81 -22.45 -8.41
CA GLY A 16 -35.18 -21.26 -9.01
C GLY A 16 -34.49 -20.31 -8.03
N GLY A 17 -35.09 -19.98 -6.89
CA GLY A 17 -34.67 -18.83 -6.07
C GLY A 17 -33.28 -18.97 -5.42
N VAL A 18 -33.00 -20.12 -4.80
CA VAL A 18 -31.72 -20.36 -4.11
C VAL A 18 -30.59 -20.54 -5.11
N PHE A 19 -30.82 -21.28 -6.21
CA PHE A 19 -29.81 -21.51 -7.24
C PHE A 19 -29.46 -20.22 -7.99
N GLU A 20 -30.44 -19.38 -8.31
CA GLU A 20 -30.21 -18.06 -8.89
C GLU A 20 -29.43 -17.14 -7.95
N THR A 21 -29.78 -17.13 -6.66
CA THR A 21 -29.06 -16.34 -5.65
C THR A 21 -27.60 -16.79 -5.55
N ILE A 22 -27.35 -18.10 -5.46
CA ILE A 22 -25.98 -18.65 -5.43
C ILE A 22 -25.22 -18.26 -6.70
N LYS A 23 -25.85 -18.39 -7.87
CA LYS A 23 -25.25 -18.01 -9.15
C LYS A 23 -24.83 -16.54 -9.18
N VAL A 24 -25.70 -15.63 -8.73
CA VAL A 24 -25.41 -14.19 -8.66
C VAL A 24 -24.26 -13.91 -7.70
N VAL A 25 -24.25 -14.53 -6.52
CA VAL A 25 -23.16 -14.38 -5.55
C VAL A 25 -21.84 -14.88 -6.13
N VAL A 26 -21.81 -16.04 -6.77
CA VAL A 26 -20.61 -16.59 -7.41
C VAL A 26 -20.13 -15.68 -8.53
N GLN A 27 -21.02 -15.16 -9.38
CA GLN A 27 -20.67 -14.21 -10.42
C GLN A 27 -20.06 -12.92 -9.85
N ALA A 28 -20.66 -12.37 -8.78
CA ALA A 28 -20.14 -11.18 -8.10
C ALA A 28 -18.74 -11.44 -7.51
N LEU A 29 -18.53 -12.60 -6.88
CA LEU A 29 -17.22 -12.99 -6.32
C LEU A 29 -16.17 -13.18 -7.42
N LEU A 30 -16.53 -13.77 -8.56
CA LEU A 30 -15.63 -13.92 -9.70
C LEU A 30 -15.25 -12.57 -10.31
N ILE A 31 -16.22 -11.67 -10.48
CA ILE A 31 -15.96 -10.30 -10.96
C ILE A 31 -15.05 -9.58 -9.97
N ALA A 32 -15.34 -9.65 -8.68
CA ALA A 32 -14.50 -9.04 -7.65
C ALA A 32 -13.08 -9.62 -7.66
N LEU A 33 -12.92 -10.93 -7.85
CA LEU A 33 -11.63 -11.59 -7.98
C LEU A 33 -10.84 -11.10 -9.20
N VAL A 34 -11.49 -11.00 -10.36
CA VAL A 34 -10.88 -10.50 -11.60
C VAL A 34 -10.44 -9.06 -11.44
N ILE A 35 -11.31 -8.18 -10.94
CA ILE A 35 -11.00 -6.77 -10.68
C ILE A 35 -9.85 -6.65 -9.69
N ARG A 36 -9.88 -7.41 -8.58
CA ARG A 36 -8.83 -7.38 -7.55
C ARG A 36 -7.47 -7.85 -8.08
N THR A 37 -7.48 -8.81 -9.00
CA THR A 37 -6.23 -9.38 -9.54
C THR A 37 -5.65 -8.48 -10.63
N LEU A 38 -6.49 -7.90 -11.50
CA LEU A 38 -6.06 -7.18 -12.69
C LEU A 38 -6.05 -5.65 -12.54
N LEU A 39 -6.98 -5.08 -11.80
CA LEU A 39 -7.20 -3.63 -11.81
C LEU A 39 -6.77 -2.99 -10.50
N PHE A 40 -7.58 -3.16 -9.46
CA PHE A 40 -7.44 -2.44 -8.20
C PHE A 40 -7.66 -3.37 -7.01
N GLN A 41 -6.74 -3.32 -6.05
CA GLN A 41 -6.88 -4.02 -4.78
C GLN A 41 -7.02 -3.00 -3.63
N PRO A 42 -8.06 -3.12 -2.79
CA PRO A 42 -8.16 -2.28 -1.59
C PRO A 42 -7.17 -2.74 -0.52
N PHE A 43 -6.58 -1.78 0.18
CA PHE A 43 -5.73 -1.99 1.36
C PHE A 43 -6.13 -1.02 2.46
N ASN A 44 -6.00 -1.43 3.71
CA ASN A 44 -6.04 -0.54 4.88
C ASN A 44 -4.61 -0.32 5.39
N ILE A 45 -4.34 0.86 5.96
CA ILE A 45 -3.03 1.23 6.51
C ILE A 45 -3.04 1.01 8.02
N PRO A 46 -2.33 -0.02 8.54
CA PRO A 46 -2.32 -0.32 9.97
C PRO A 46 -1.16 0.33 10.73
N SER A 47 -0.21 0.97 10.04
CA SER A 47 1.01 1.52 10.66
C SER A 47 1.34 2.92 10.17
N GLY A 48 2.05 3.69 10.99
CA GLY A 48 2.39 5.09 10.74
C GLY A 48 3.69 5.34 9.98
N SER A 49 4.26 4.34 9.30
CA SER A 49 5.58 4.44 8.63
C SER A 49 5.62 5.39 7.43
N LEU A 50 4.47 5.76 6.88
CA LEU A 50 4.33 6.73 5.79
C LEU A 50 3.66 8.03 6.22
N ILE A 51 3.54 8.31 7.52
CA ILE A 51 3.10 9.62 8.01
C ILE A 51 4.15 10.66 7.55
N PRO A 52 3.73 11.83 7.04
CA PRO A 52 2.37 12.37 7.02
C PRO A 52 1.57 12.04 5.75
N THR A 53 2.19 11.39 4.76
CA THR A 53 1.56 11.06 3.48
C THR A 53 0.40 10.09 3.64
N LEU A 54 0.61 8.96 4.31
CA LEU A 54 -0.42 7.97 4.66
C LEU A 54 -0.55 7.85 6.17
N LEU A 55 -1.78 7.87 6.66
CA LEU A 55 -2.12 7.82 8.07
C LEU A 55 -2.68 6.45 8.45
N ILE A 56 -2.50 6.07 9.71
CA ILE A 56 -3.19 4.90 10.28
C ILE A 56 -4.70 5.10 10.13
N GLY A 57 -5.38 4.08 9.60
CA GLY A 57 -6.81 4.13 9.28
C GLY A 57 -7.16 4.67 7.89
N ASP A 58 -6.16 4.99 7.05
CA ASP A 58 -6.40 5.19 5.62
C ASP A 58 -6.75 3.88 4.91
N TYR A 59 -7.66 3.94 3.96
CA TYR A 59 -8.00 2.88 3.04
C TYR A 59 -7.76 3.37 1.61
N LEU A 60 -7.00 2.60 0.86
CA LEU A 60 -6.52 3.02 -0.46
C LEU A 60 -6.69 1.94 -1.51
N PHE A 61 -6.80 2.40 -2.76
CA PHE A 61 -6.73 1.54 -3.93
C PHE A 61 -5.29 1.46 -4.44
N VAL A 62 -4.85 0.22 -4.65
CA VAL A 62 -3.57 -0.11 -5.28
C VAL A 62 -3.81 -0.54 -6.72
N SER A 63 -3.17 0.11 -7.68
CA SER A 63 -3.19 -0.26 -9.09
C SER A 63 -2.25 -1.45 -9.35
N LYS A 64 -2.82 -2.56 -9.85
CA LYS A 64 -2.09 -3.81 -10.10
C LYS A 64 -1.32 -3.77 -11.41
N TYR A 65 -1.92 -3.16 -12.43
CA TYR A 65 -1.37 -3.08 -13.78
C TYR A 65 -0.15 -2.16 -13.91
N THR A 66 0.02 -1.18 -13.02
CA THR A 66 1.06 -0.13 -13.13
C THR A 66 2.46 -0.70 -13.23
N TYR A 67 2.70 -1.81 -12.54
CA TYR A 67 4.00 -2.49 -12.62
C TYR A 67 3.95 -3.71 -13.53
N GLY A 68 2.78 -4.18 -13.97
CA GLY A 68 2.62 -5.52 -14.52
C GLY A 68 2.44 -6.58 -13.43
N TYR A 69 2.34 -7.84 -13.83
CA TYR A 69 1.86 -8.92 -12.97
C TYR A 69 2.93 -9.93 -12.64
N SER A 70 3.11 -10.20 -11.34
CA SER A 70 3.91 -11.33 -10.83
C SER A 70 3.01 -12.34 -10.14
N LYS A 71 3.59 -13.43 -9.61
CA LYS A 71 2.87 -14.31 -8.69
C LYS A 71 2.23 -13.55 -7.52
N HIS A 72 2.88 -12.47 -7.05
CA HIS A 72 2.38 -11.64 -5.94
C HIS A 72 1.21 -10.72 -6.32
N SER A 73 0.89 -10.63 -7.61
CA SER A 73 -0.32 -9.95 -8.07
C SER A 73 -1.58 -10.80 -7.84
N ILE A 74 -1.42 -12.12 -7.72
CA ILE A 74 -2.51 -13.09 -7.56
C ILE A 74 -2.78 -13.32 -6.07
N PRO A 75 -4.05 -13.43 -5.63
CA PRO A 75 -4.38 -13.79 -4.25
C PRO A 75 -3.63 -15.05 -3.80
N PHE A 76 -3.05 -14.99 -2.59
CA PHE A 76 -2.23 -16.05 -1.99
C PHE A 76 -0.88 -16.33 -2.66
N SER A 77 -0.47 -15.53 -3.65
CA SER A 77 0.84 -15.66 -4.31
C SER A 77 1.23 -17.07 -4.78
N PRO A 78 0.34 -17.83 -5.46
CA PRO A 78 0.64 -19.19 -5.89
C PRO A 78 1.85 -19.20 -6.84
N PRO A 79 2.75 -20.20 -6.73
CA PRO A 79 3.98 -20.27 -7.53
C PRO A 79 3.71 -20.73 -8.98
N LEU A 80 2.87 -20.00 -9.71
CA LEU A 80 2.41 -20.35 -11.06
C LEU A 80 3.44 -20.01 -12.14
N PHE A 81 4.22 -18.94 -11.92
CA PHE A 81 5.28 -18.48 -12.82
C PHE A 81 6.29 -17.63 -12.05
N SER A 82 7.46 -17.40 -12.65
CA SER A 82 8.49 -16.50 -12.14
C SER A 82 8.60 -15.24 -12.99
N GLY A 83 9.06 -14.16 -12.36
CA GLY A 83 9.21 -12.87 -13.03
C GLY A 83 7.88 -12.13 -13.19
N ARG A 84 7.82 -11.23 -14.19
CA ARG A 84 6.71 -10.29 -14.35
C ARG A 84 6.24 -10.21 -15.81
N VAL A 85 4.94 -10.26 -16.01
CA VAL A 85 4.26 -10.08 -17.31
C VAL A 85 3.89 -8.60 -17.48
N TRP A 86 4.17 -8.03 -18.66
CA TRP A 86 4.01 -6.59 -18.94
C TRP A 86 4.71 -5.70 -17.91
N ALA A 87 5.94 -6.08 -17.59
CA ALA A 87 6.74 -5.42 -16.58
C ALA A 87 6.99 -3.94 -16.92
N ALA A 88 6.67 -3.06 -15.97
CA ALA A 88 6.96 -1.63 -16.03
C ALA A 88 7.59 -1.21 -14.70
N GLU A 89 8.87 -0.84 -14.72
CA GLU A 89 9.61 -0.53 -13.49
C GLU A 89 8.99 0.67 -12.74
N PRO A 90 8.98 0.63 -11.40
CA PRO A 90 8.52 1.75 -10.60
C PRO A 90 9.40 2.97 -10.80
N LYS A 91 8.78 4.14 -10.69
CA LYS A 91 9.48 5.41 -10.75
C LYS A 91 9.94 5.81 -9.35
N ARG A 92 11.05 6.53 -9.30
CA ARG A 92 11.52 7.14 -8.05
C ARG A 92 10.43 8.07 -7.49
N GLY A 93 10.09 7.89 -6.22
CA GLY A 93 9.02 8.60 -5.54
C GLY A 93 7.68 7.88 -5.54
N ASP A 94 7.47 6.83 -6.35
CA ASP A 94 6.23 6.05 -6.29
C ASP A 94 6.04 5.45 -4.89
N ILE A 95 4.80 5.41 -4.40
CA ILE A 95 4.45 4.65 -3.19
C ILE A 95 3.93 3.29 -3.62
N ALA A 96 4.62 2.22 -3.25
CA ALA A 96 4.36 0.87 -3.72
C ALA A 96 4.03 -0.07 -2.57
N VAL A 97 3.07 -0.97 -2.82
CA VAL A 97 2.87 -2.17 -2.01
C VAL A 97 3.73 -3.29 -2.58
N PHE A 98 4.43 -4.00 -1.70
CA PHE A 98 5.25 -5.15 -2.05
C PHE A 98 5.19 -6.21 -0.96
N LYS A 99 5.49 -7.45 -1.33
CA LYS A 99 5.69 -8.54 -0.36
C LYS A 99 7.08 -8.43 0.28
N LEU A 100 7.13 -8.46 1.60
CA LEU A 100 8.39 -8.42 2.36
C LEU A 100 9.33 -9.53 1.84
N PRO A 101 10.58 -9.24 1.42
CA PRO A 101 11.44 -10.24 0.79
C PRO A 101 11.78 -11.45 1.66
N THR A 102 11.80 -11.27 2.99
CA THR A 102 12.18 -12.31 3.95
C THR A 102 11.11 -13.39 4.13
N ASP A 103 9.83 -13.08 3.92
CA ASP A 103 8.73 -14.05 4.06
C ASP A 103 7.86 -14.22 2.80
N ASN A 104 7.96 -13.32 1.82
CA ASN A 104 7.16 -13.26 0.60
C ASN A 104 5.63 -13.29 0.81
N SER A 105 5.17 -12.91 1.99
CA SER A 105 3.77 -13.03 2.43
C SER A 105 3.23 -11.72 3.02
N THR A 106 4.02 -11.04 3.85
CA THR A 106 3.58 -9.82 4.53
C THR A 106 3.58 -8.63 3.56
N ASP A 107 2.47 -7.90 3.48
CA ASP A 107 2.37 -6.71 2.65
C ASP A 107 3.01 -5.50 3.35
N TYR A 108 4.00 -4.90 2.69
CA TYR A 108 4.62 -3.65 3.10
C TYR A 108 4.25 -2.56 2.10
N ILE A 109 4.12 -1.33 2.58
CA ILE A 109 3.95 -0.14 1.77
C ILE A 109 5.00 0.89 2.16
N LYS A 110 5.75 1.37 1.17
CA LYS A 110 6.85 2.34 1.33
C LYS A 110 7.02 3.14 0.04
N ARG A 111 7.80 4.22 0.10
CA ARG A 111 8.20 5.01 -1.05
C ARG A 111 9.43 4.41 -1.72
N VAL A 112 9.42 4.35 -3.06
CA VAL A 112 10.53 3.91 -3.88
C VAL A 112 11.58 5.03 -3.91
N ILE A 113 12.69 4.84 -3.21
CA ILE A 113 13.76 5.84 -3.12
C ILE A 113 14.92 5.48 -4.05
N GLY A 114 15.40 4.24 -4.06
CA GLY A 114 16.50 3.79 -4.91
C GLY A 114 16.03 2.87 -6.03
N LEU A 115 16.55 3.11 -7.23
CA LEU A 115 16.34 2.31 -8.44
C LEU A 115 17.56 1.41 -8.68
N PRO A 116 17.45 0.39 -9.55
CA PRO A 116 18.57 -0.46 -9.92
C PRO A 116 19.83 0.34 -10.30
N GLY A 117 20.96 0.02 -9.66
CA GLY A 117 22.24 0.67 -9.91
C GLY A 117 22.51 1.93 -9.06
N ASP A 118 21.54 2.45 -8.32
CA ASP A 118 21.77 3.60 -7.45
C ASP A 118 22.68 3.29 -6.26
N ARG A 119 23.34 4.35 -5.77
CA ARG A 119 23.97 4.40 -4.46
C ARG A 119 23.14 5.23 -3.51
N ILE A 120 22.62 4.61 -2.45
CA ILE A 120 21.80 5.26 -1.44
C ILE A 120 22.56 5.31 -0.11
N GLN A 121 22.53 6.45 0.56
CA GLN A 121 23.15 6.61 1.87
C GLN A 121 22.44 7.71 2.67
N MET A 122 22.28 7.52 3.98
CA MET A 122 21.96 8.61 4.90
C MET A 122 23.25 9.14 5.52
N ILE A 123 23.45 10.46 5.51
CA ILE A 123 24.58 11.15 6.13
C ILE A 123 24.01 12.29 6.96
N ASP A 124 24.18 12.25 8.27
CA ASP A 124 23.67 13.25 9.22
C ASP A 124 22.19 13.63 8.96
N GLY A 125 21.35 12.60 8.76
CA GLY A 125 19.90 12.74 8.52
C GLY A 125 19.52 13.15 7.10
N ILE A 126 20.49 13.45 6.24
CA ILE A 126 20.24 13.82 4.85
C ILE A 126 20.34 12.57 3.96
N LEU A 127 19.33 12.36 3.12
CA LEU A 127 19.37 11.32 2.10
C LEU A 127 20.31 11.74 0.96
N HIS A 128 21.25 10.87 0.61
CA HIS A 128 22.11 11.01 -0.56
C HIS A 128 21.78 9.93 -1.60
N ILE A 129 21.61 10.34 -2.85
CA ILE A 129 21.39 9.45 -4.01
C ILE A 129 22.51 9.70 -5.01
N ASN A 130 23.29 8.68 -5.35
CA ASN A 130 24.44 8.77 -6.25
C ASN A 130 25.41 9.88 -5.83
N ASN A 131 25.72 9.91 -4.52
CA ASN A 131 26.59 10.89 -3.86
C ASN A 131 26.06 12.33 -3.85
N GLN A 132 24.86 12.60 -4.37
CA GLN A 132 24.23 13.92 -4.34
C GLN A 132 23.24 14.01 -3.17
N PRO A 133 23.33 15.04 -2.31
CA PRO A 133 22.35 15.27 -1.27
C PRO A 133 20.99 15.60 -1.88
N VAL A 134 19.96 14.92 -1.41
CA VAL A 134 18.57 15.21 -1.77
C VAL A 134 18.15 16.49 -1.07
N LYS A 135 17.48 17.38 -1.82
CA LYS A 135 17.04 18.67 -1.28
C LYS A 135 16.02 18.44 -0.17
N ARG A 136 16.28 19.00 1.01
CA ARG A 136 15.43 18.91 2.22
C ARG A 136 15.20 20.30 2.79
N GLU A 137 13.95 20.73 2.90
CA GLU A 137 13.56 22.06 3.38
C GLU A 137 12.70 21.94 4.64
N ARG A 138 13.09 22.59 5.74
CA ARG A 138 12.30 22.60 6.98
C ARG A 138 11.00 23.36 6.74
N ILE A 139 9.88 22.74 7.08
CA ILE A 139 8.56 23.37 7.06
C ILE A 139 7.96 23.36 8.46
N ALA A 140 6.73 23.85 8.61
CA ALA A 140 6.02 23.84 9.89
C ALA A 140 5.96 22.42 10.46
N ASP A 141 6.20 22.29 11.75
CA ASP A 141 6.18 21.02 12.47
C ASP A 141 4.87 20.25 12.27
N TYR A 142 4.96 18.93 12.40
CA TYR A 142 3.81 18.04 12.30
C TYR A 142 3.44 17.54 13.69
N VAL A 143 2.15 17.40 13.98
CA VAL A 143 1.69 16.79 15.24
C VAL A 143 1.28 15.36 14.95
N THR A 144 1.91 14.41 15.61
CA THR A 144 1.60 12.98 15.49
C THR A 144 1.39 12.35 16.86
N SER A 145 0.87 11.13 16.89
CA SER A 145 0.71 10.37 18.13
C SER A 145 1.98 9.57 18.42
N ASP A 146 2.42 9.56 19.67
CA ASP A 146 3.47 8.66 20.12
C ASP A 146 2.98 7.24 20.42
N ASN A 147 3.89 6.37 20.86
CA ASN A 147 3.57 4.96 21.16
C ASN A 147 2.59 4.81 22.33
N TRP A 148 2.32 5.88 23.08
CA TRP A 148 1.36 5.94 24.17
C TRP A 148 0.09 6.73 23.80
N GLY A 149 -0.07 7.10 22.52
CA GLY A 149 -1.22 7.84 22.01
C GLY A 149 -1.21 9.34 22.34
N ARG A 150 -0.10 9.89 22.84
CA ARG A 150 0.01 11.32 23.15
C ARG A 150 0.35 12.10 21.91
N SER A 151 -0.31 13.24 21.72
CA SER A 151 0.03 14.19 20.66
C SER A 151 1.38 14.84 20.94
N VAL A 152 2.34 14.65 20.05
CA VAL A 152 3.69 15.21 20.13
C VAL A 152 4.04 15.95 18.83
N PRO A 153 4.66 17.14 18.92
CA PRO A 153 5.22 17.81 17.76
C PRO A 153 6.48 17.07 17.30
N VAL A 154 6.63 16.91 16.00
CA VAL A 154 7.81 16.32 15.35
C VAL A 154 8.27 17.21 14.22
N ILE A 155 9.56 17.11 13.92
CA ILE A 155 10.19 17.86 12.86
C ILE A 155 9.62 17.38 11.52
N ARG A 156 9.25 18.32 10.63
CA ARG A 156 8.76 18.00 9.30
C ARG A 156 9.55 18.72 8.22
N TYR A 157 9.91 17.97 7.18
CA TYR A 157 10.61 18.49 6.01
C TYR A 157 9.82 18.25 4.73
N ARG A 158 10.06 19.11 3.74
CA ARG A 158 9.78 18.81 2.33
C ARG A 158 11.06 18.29 1.69
N GLU A 159 11.02 17.05 1.21
CA GLU A 159 12.12 16.43 0.48
C GLU A 159 11.82 16.42 -1.02
N THR A 160 12.77 16.81 -1.87
CA THR A 160 12.63 16.83 -3.33
C THR A 160 13.65 15.92 -3.99
N LEU A 161 13.15 14.82 -4.56
CA LEU A 161 13.95 13.79 -5.21
C LEU A 161 14.56 14.30 -6.53
N PRO A 162 15.64 13.66 -7.04
CA PRO A 162 16.34 14.12 -8.25
C PRO A 162 15.47 14.26 -9.50
N ASN A 163 14.35 13.54 -9.59
CA ASN A 163 13.39 13.63 -10.68
C ASN A 163 12.33 14.73 -10.49
N GLY A 164 12.46 15.57 -9.46
CA GLY A 164 11.56 16.68 -9.16
C GLY A 164 10.32 16.30 -8.34
N VAL A 165 10.15 15.03 -7.97
CA VAL A 165 9.07 14.62 -7.07
C VAL A 165 9.36 15.16 -5.66
N SER A 166 8.47 16.01 -5.15
CA SER A 166 8.52 16.52 -3.77
C SER A 166 7.49 15.82 -2.89
N HIS A 167 7.90 15.41 -1.70
CA HIS A 167 7.04 14.78 -0.69
C HIS A 167 7.40 15.30 0.72
N GLU A 168 6.52 15.03 1.68
CA GLU A 168 6.77 15.39 3.08
C GLU A 168 7.33 14.20 3.85
N ILE A 169 8.27 14.46 4.75
CA ILE A 169 8.82 13.48 5.68
C ILE A 169 8.78 14.05 7.10
N ILE A 170 8.74 13.17 8.09
CA ILE A 170 8.91 13.54 9.50
C ILE A 170 10.11 12.82 10.12
N GLU A 171 10.83 13.55 10.96
CA GLU A 171 11.91 13.07 11.83
C GLU A 171 11.41 13.24 13.28
N ARG A 172 11.17 12.12 13.97
CA ARG A 172 10.66 12.09 15.36
C ARG A 172 11.79 12.29 16.37
N GLU A 173 13.00 11.86 16.03
CA GLU A 173 14.22 11.91 16.83
C GLU A 173 15.21 12.96 16.29
N GLY A 174 14.77 13.77 15.32
CA GLY A 174 15.65 14.70 14.60
C GLY A 174 16.68 13.96 13.76
N ASP A 175 17.81 14.60 13.46
CA ASP A 175 18.88 14.01 12.63
C ASP A 175 19.85 13.14 13.47
N THR A 176 19.34 12.49 14.53
CA THR A 176 20.13 11.68 15.47
C THR A 176 19.56 10.26 15.67
N GLY A 177 18.57 9.88 14.88
CA GLY A 177 17.95 8.58 14.89
C GLY A 177 18.88 7.48 14.40
N THR A 178 18.46 6.22 14.62
CA THR A 178 19.26 5.02 14.31
C THR A 178 19.67 4.94 12.84
N PHE A 179 18.86 5.49 11.93
CA PHE A 179 19.05 5.36 10.49
C PHE A 179 19.53 6.65 9.80
N ASP A 180 19.99 7.64 10.55
CA ASP A 180 20.46 8.93 10.00
C ASP A 180 21.89 8.91 9.49
N ASN A 181 22.65 7.90 9.86
CA ASN A 181 23.99 7.64 9.36
C ASN A 181 24.11 6.17 8.98
N THR A 182 24.18 5.89 7.67
CA THR A 182 24.22 4.51 7.16
C THR A 182 25.49 4.23 6.36
N GLN A 183 25.77 2.94 6.19
CA GLN A 183 26.63 2.49 5.11
C GLN A 183 26.04 2.87 3.73
N VAL A 184 26.86 2.81 2.69
CA VAL A 184 26.39 2.94 1.30
C VAL A 184 25.65 1.66 0.89
N PHE A 185 24.42 1.82 0.42
CA PHE A 185 23.63 0.77 -0.19
C PHE A 185 23.74 0.86 -1.71
N GLN A 186 24.40 -0.11 -2.33
CA GLN A 186 24.45 -0.24 -3.79
C GLN A 186 23.25 -1.09 -4.24
N VAL A 187 22.26 -0.48 -4.86
CA VAL A 187 21.02 -1.16 -5.26
C VAL A 187 21.31 -2.15 -6.39
N PRO A 188 21.07 -3.46 -6.19
CA PRO A 188 21.34 -4.46 -7.22
C PRO A 188 20.44 -4.31 -8.46
N PRO A 189 20.84 -4.85 -9.63
CA PRO A 189 19.95 -4.98 -10.77
C PRO A 189 18.63 -5.66 -10.40
N GLY A 190 17.51 -5.15 -10.92
CA GLY A 190 16.16 -5.69 -10.68
C GLY A 190 15.65 -5.55 -9.23
N HIS A 191 16.32 -4.74 -8.40
CA HIS A 191 15.92 -4.47 -7.02
C HIS A 191 15.70 -2.97 -6.78
N PHE A 192 14.98 -2.67 -5.71
CA PHE A 192 14.62 -1.31 -5.32
C PHE A 192 14.94 -1.06 -3.84
N PHE A 193 15.26 0.18 -3.51
CA PHE A 193 15.45 0.63 -2.14
C PHE A 193 14.24 1.43 -1.69
N MET A 194 13.59 0.96 -0.63
CA MET A 194 12.32 1.47 -0.14
C MET A 194 12.53 2.21 1.18
N MET A 195 11.87 3.35 1.37
CA MET A 195 11.89 4.08 2.65
C MET A 195 10.50 4.54 3.07
N GLY A 196 10.29 4.68 4.38
CA GLY A 196 9.13 5.36 4.93
C GLY A 196 9.30 6.88 4.91
N ASP A 197 8.16 7.59 4.89
CA ASP A 197 8.10 9.04 5.03
C ASP A 197 8.23 9.44 6.51
N ASN A 198 7.90 8.52 7.44
CA ASN A 198 8.18 8.65 8.86
C ASN A 198 9.53 8.02 9.16
N ARG A 199 10.60 8.80 8.99
CA ARG A 199 11.98 8.32 8.80
C ARG A 199 12.54 7.59 10.01
N ASP A 200 12.19 8.03 11.22
CA ASP A 200 12.58 7.38 12.49
C ASP A 200 11.65 6.24 12.92
N ASN A 201 10.48 6.10 12.31
CA ASN A 201 9.50 5.08 12.69
C ASN A 201 9.08 4.22 11.48
N SER A 202 10.07 3.77 10.73
CA SER A 202 9.89 2.96 9.54
C SER A 202 10.93 1.85 9.48
N LEU A 203 10.45 0.60 9.62
CA LEU A 203 11.22 -0.58 9.24
C LEU A 203 11.17 -0.72 7.71
N ASP A 204 12.27 -0.37 7.05
CA ASP A 204 12.40 -0.30 5.59
C ASP A 204 13.78 -0.78 5.11
N SER A 205 14.17 -0.50 3.86
CA SER A 205 15.38 -1.06 3.25
C SER A 205 16.69 -0.69 3.97
N ARG A 206 16.67 0.29 4.88
CA ARG A 206 17.81 0.60 5.77
C ARG A 206 18.06 -0.51 6.79
N ASP A 207 17.03 -1.28 7.14
CA ASP A 207 17.11 -2.45 8.01
C ASP A 207 17.33 -3.75 7.21
N ARG A 208 18.17 -4.64 7.72
CA ARG A 208 18.51 -5.92 7.06
C ARG A 208 17.34 -6.89 6.97
N SER A 209 16.35 -6.78 7.85
CA SER A 209 15.13 -7.60 7.83
C SER A 209 14.22 -7.29 6.62
N VAL A 210 14.41 -6.13 5.98
CA VAL A 210 13.73 -5.75 4.74
C VAL A 210 14.72 -5.81 3.56
N GLY A 211 15.83 -5.09 3.66
CA GLY A 211 16.84 -5.00 2.61
C GLY A 211 16.30 -4.47 1.28
N PHE A 212 16.99 -4.82 0.19
CA PHE A 212 16.53 -4.48 -1.16
C PHE A 212 15.32 -5.31 -1.57
N VAL A 213 14.36 -4.69 -2.23
CA VAL A 213 13.12 -5.35 -2.65
C VAL A 213 13.23 -5.79 -4.11
N PRO A 214 13.18 -7.10 -4.41
CA PRO A 214 13.18 -7.57 -5.79
C PRO A 214 11.94 -7.07 -6.54
N PHE A 215 12.07 -6.81 -7.84
CA PHE A 215 10.94 -6.30 -8.62
C PHE A 215 9.74 -7.26 -8.60
N GLU A 216 9.99 -8.57 -8.57
CA GLU A 216 8.95 -9.60 -8.53
C GLU A 216 8.00 -9.41 -7.33
N ASN A 217 8.51 -8.90 -6.20
CA ASN A 217 7.76 -8.67 -4.96
C ASN A 217 6.75 -7.52 -5.04
N PHE A 218 6.83 -6.65 -6.06
CA PHE A 218 5.90 -5.53 -6.21
C PHE A 218 4.49 -6.01 -6.52
N VAL A 219 3.55 -5.59 -5.67
CA VAL A 219 2.12 -5.92 -5.74
C VAL A 219 1.35 -4.88 -6.54
N GLY A 220 1.71 -3.60 -6.41
CA GLY A 220 1.11 -2.49 -7.16
C GLY A 220 1.42 -1.10 -6.56
N ARG A 221 0.98 -0.03 -7.24
CA ARG A 221 1.18 1.36 -6.79
C ARG A 221 -0.03 1.87 -6.02
N ALA A 222 0.18 2.58 -4.92
CA ALA A 222 -0.90 3.24 -4.19
C ALA A 222 -1.36 4.50 -4.96
N GLU A 223 -2.65 4.62 -5.27
CA GLU A 223 -3.18 5.69 -6.14
C GLU A 223 -4.08 6.69 -5.39
N ILE A 224 -5.10 6.18 -4.71
CA ILE A 224 -6.21 6.99 -4.17
C ILE A 224 -6.57 6.47 -2.79
N ILE A 225 -6.73 7.40 -1.84
CA ILE A 225 -7.36 7.14 -0.54
C ILE A 225 -8.88 7.22 -0.74
N PHE A 226 -9.58 6.09 -0.68
CA PHE A 226 -11.03 6.06 -0.89
C PHE A 226 -11.84 6.15 0.40
N PHE A 227 -11.20 5.93 1.55
CA PHE A 227 -11.80 6.10 2.87
C PHE A 227 -10.70 6.36 3.91
N SER A 228 -10.98 7.10 4.96
CA SER A 228 -10.01 7.36 6.04
C SER A 228 -10.73 7.58 7.35
N ILE A 229 -10.30 6.88 8.39
CA ILE A 229 -10.88 6.95 9.72
C ILE A 229 -9.78 7.16 10.76
N GLU A 230 -10.11 7.78 11.88
CA GLU A 230 -9.20 7.96 13.02
C GLU A 230 -8.60 6.64 13.51
N ASP A 231 -7.38 6.74 14.07
CA ASP A 231 -6.72 5.58 14.66
C ASP A 231 -7.53 5.06 15.86
N GLY A 232 -7.68 3.74 15.96
CA GLY A 232 -8.53 3.08 16.96
C GLY A 232 -10.05 3.13 16.69
N ALA A 233 -10.53 3.88 15.69
CA ALA A 233 -11.94 3.91 15.34
C ALA A 233 -12.36 2.70 14.47
N SER A 234 -13.64 2.31 14.58
CA SER A 234 -14.17 1.15 13.85
C SER A 234 -14.97 1.58 12.63
N ALA A 235 -14.56 1.12 11.44
CA ALA A 235 -15.25 1.40 10.19
C ALA A 235 -16.71 0.92 10.18
N TRP A 236 -17.06 -0.11 10.96
CA TRP A 236 -18.43 -0.65 11.03
C TRP A 236 -19.38 0.19 11.87
N LYS A 237 -18.86 1.07 12.72
CA LYS A 237 -19.67 1.95 13.56
C LYS A 237 -20.06 3.19 12.78
N ILE A 238 -20.97 3.02 11.82
CA ILE A 238 -21.40 4.06 10.87
C ILE A 238 -21.93 5.31 11.61
N TRP A 239 -22.51 5.15 12.80
CA TRP A 239 -22.99 6.26 13.64
C TRP A 239 -21.87 7.14 14.22
N GLU A 240 -20.62 6.66 14.29
CA GLU A 240 -19.46 7.45 14.75
C GLU A 240 -18.80 8.22 13.59
N TRP A 241 -19.10 7.89 12.33
CA TRP A 241 -18.45 8.46 11.15
C TRP A 241 -18.47 9.99 11.05
N PRO A 242 -19.54 10.71 11.46
CA PRO A 242 -19.52 12.17 11.44
C PRO A 242 -18.34 12.79 12.20
N TYR A 243 -17.78 12.07 13.18
CA TYR A 243 -16.70 12.52 14.03
C TYR A 243 -15.37 11.81 13.76
N THR A 244 -15.40 10.54 13.33
CA THR A 244 -14.18 9.72 13.17
C THR A 244 -13.65 9.67 11.74
N VAL A 245 -14.45 10.01 10.73
CA VAL A 245 -14.00 9.99 9.33
C VAL A 245 -13.22 11.27 9.01
N ARG A 246 -12.03 11.09 8.43
CA ARG A 246 -11.20 12.21 7.96
C ARG A 246 -11.66 12.65 6.56
N TRP A 247 -12.77 13.40 6.52
CA TRP A 247 -13.43 13.81 5.28
C TRP A 247 -12.53 14.53 4.27
N ASN A 248 -11.52 15.26 4.75
CA ASN A 248 -10.52 15.95 3.93
C ASN A 248 -9.58 15.01 3.16
N ARG A 249 -9.51 13.73 3.52
CA ARG A 249 -8.69 12.71 2.84
C ARG A 249 -9.49 11.84 1.87
N LEU A 250 -10.82 11.94 1.89
CA LEU A 250 -11.70 11.12 1.07
C LEU A 250 -11.48 11.43 -0.42
N PHE A 251 -11.23 10.39 -1.22
CA PHE A 251 -10.91 10.45 -2.64
C PHE A 251 -9.68 11.30 -2.99
N SER A 252 -8.75 11.48 -2.04
CA SER A 252 -7.49 12.18 -2.30
C SER A 252 -6.50 11.29 -3.06
N THR A 253 -5.78 11.88 -4.01
CA THR A 253 -4.70 11.21 -4.74
C THR A 253 -3.44 11.18 -3.89
N ILE A 254 -2.72 10.06 -3.93
CA ILE A 254 -1.45 9.87 -3.24
C ILE A 254 -0.33 10.47 -4.12
N LYS A 255 0.56 11.27 -3.51
CA LYS A 255 1.70 11.92 -4.18
C LYS A 255 3.02 11.47 -3.54
#